data_AF-A0A7S3ETU9-F1
#
_entry.id   AF-A0A7S3ETU9-F1
#
_cell.length_a   1.000
_cell.length_b   1.000
_cell.length_c   1.000
_cell.angle_alpha   90.00
_cell.angle_beta   90.00
_cell.angle_gamma   90.00
#
_symmetry.space_group_name_H-M   'P 1'
#
loop_
_entity.id
_entity.type
_entity.pdbx_description
1 polymer ?
#
loop_
_entity_poly.entity_id
_entity_poly.type
_entity_poly.pdbx_seq_one_letter_code
_entity_poly.pdbx_strand_id
1 'polypeptide(L)'
;FFLFWTLRNPVGACRPAAMMLHFRRVLPTLPRASPRFVAPLARTMSSQPAAIEIRHISQLDGTGLYFLAKLEGPAQIAACRERLRREIMVTDNVDYAGAAPRLIELNTVNSKGLALKKLPYQAMWATAVVSGWASLPLVFNLPLARWFNDLCVTTDVPEKGDLDTLLEVGSWTWNWMEPPLGTISFFLLCMQFAREAANNMGSVTPVMRHKEYLADALQKAFPQYNSDIVRDYAMATAFDDDEDDIAADEEALEEVRQRMAKLGS
;
A
#
# COMPACT_ATOMS: atom_id res chain seq x y z
N PHE A 1 11.70 8.01 20.09
CA PHE A 1 11.69 6.56 19.74
C PHE A 1 13.05 6.01 19.27
N PHE A 2 14.16 6.74 19.46
CA PHE A 2 15.49 6.34 18.99
C PHE A 2 16.45 5.85 20.11
N LEU A 3 15.95 5.59 21.31
CA LEU A 3 16.78 5.32 22.49
C LEU A 3 16.66 3.90 23.08
N PHE A 4 15.93 2.99 22.43
CA PHE A 4 15.67 1.65 22.99
C PHE A 4 16.29 0.49 22.20
N TRP A 5 17.15 0.76 21.21
CA TRP A 5 17.68 -0.27 20.32
C TRP A 5 19.21 -0.41 20.33
N THR A 6 19.84 -0.33 21.50
CA THR A 6 21.31 -0.54 21.64
C THR A 6 21.73 -1.48 22.76
N LEU A 7 20.82 -2.25 23.37
CA LEU A 7 21.19 -3.18 24.45
C LEU A 7 20.51 -4.55 24.33
N ARG A 8 20.94 -5.34 23.35
CA ARG A 8 21.01 -6.82 23.45
C ARG A 8 21.62 -7.45 22.19
N ASN A 9 22.93 -7.63 22.20
CA ASN A 9 23.60 -8.82 21.64
C ASN A 9 25.11 -8.74 21.92
N PRO A 10 25.61 -9.42 22.96
CA PRO A 10 27.01 -9.80 23.01
C PRO A 10 27.15 -11.14 22.28
N VAL A 11 28.05 -11.23 21.31
CA VAL A 11 28.92 -12.38 20.96
C VAL A 11 29.33 -12.20 19.49
N GLY A 12 30.65 -12.16 19.26
CA GLY A 12 31.23 -12.40 17.94
C GLY A 12 32.09 -11.25 17.42
N ALA A 13 33.27 -11.09 18.01
CA ALA A 13 34.35 -10.31 17.43
C ALA A 13 34.69 -10.86 16.03
N CYS A 14 34.47 -10.07 14.99
CA CYS A 14 35.01 -10.31 13.65
C CYS A 14 35.71 -9.03 13.18
N ARG A 15 36.98 -9.21 12.79
CA ARG A 15 37.98 -8.18 12.48
C ARG A 15 37.55 -7.25 11.34
N PRO A 16 37.94 -5.95 11.33
CA PRO A 16 37.77 -5.12 10.16
C PRO A 16 38.85 -5.48 9.13
N ALA A 17 38.46 -6.16 8.04
CA ALA A 17 39.24 -6.20 6.82
C ALA A 17 39.03 -4.87 6.09
N ALA A 18 40.09 -4.08 6.01
CA ALA A 18 40.14 -2.86 5.21
C ALA A 18 40.03 -3.24 3.72
N MET A 19 38.82 -3.20 3.19
CA MET A 19 38.56 -3.38 1.76
C MET A 19 38.50 -2.00 1.09
N MET A 20 39.67 -1.49 0.72
CA MET A 20 39.81 -0.35 -0.21
C MET A 20 39.26 -0.77 -1.59
N LEU A 21 37.98 -0.53 -1.83
CA LEU A 21 37.40 -0.63 -3.18
C LEU A 21 37.69 0.68 -3.93
N HIS A 22 38.77 0.68 -4.69
CA HIS A 22 39.00 1.63 -5.78
C HIS A 22 37.94 1.39 -6.88
N PHE A 23 36.79 2.04 -6.78
CA PHE A 23 35.79 2.06 -7.83
C PHE A 23 36.21 3.05 -8.92
N ARG A 24 37.18 2.68 -9.76
CA ARG A 24 37.46 3.35 -11.04
C ARG A 24 36.26 3.08 -11.96
N ARG A 25 35.28 3.99 -12.00
CA ARG A 25 34.27 4.03 -13.08
C ARG A 25 34.96 4.36 -14.40
N VAL A 26 35.38 3.33 -15.12
CA VAL A 26 35.60 3.43 -16.56
C VAL A 26 34.21 3.41 -17.17
N LEU A 27 33.68 4.58 -17.52
CA LEU A 27 32.48 4.69 -18.35
C LEU A 27 32.82 4.15 -19.74
N PRO A 28 32.23 3.03 -20.21
CA PRO A 28 32.36 2.64 -21.59
C PRO A 28 31.66 3.71 -22.44
N THR A 29 32.43 4.37 -23.31
CA THR A 29 31.90 5.21 -24.38
C THR A 29 31.03 4.34 -25.28
N LEU A 30 29.71 4.41 -25.10
CA LEU A 30 28.76 3.72 -25.96
C LEU A 30 28.89 4.27 -27.39
N PRO A 31 29.00 3.39 -28.41
CA PRO A 31 29.02 3.83 -29.80
C PRO A 31 27.70 4.53 -30.13
N ARG A 32 27.82 5.71 -30.75
CA ARG A 32 26.72 6.53 -31.25
C ARG A 32 25.90 5.71 -32.24
N ALA A 33 24.77 5.18 -31.79
CA ALA A 33 23.87 4.41 -32.63
C ALA A 33 23.29 5.30 -33.74
N SER A 34 23.49 4.88 -34.99
CA SER A 34 22.91 5.51 -36.17
C SER A 34 21.38 5.56 -36.06
N PRO A 35 20.73 6.63 -36.54
CA PRO A 35 19.27 6.70 -36.57
C PRO A 35 18.75 5.58 -37.49
N ARG A 36 18.25 4.50 -36.88
CA ARG A 36 17.45 3.50 -37.61
C ARG A 36 16.13 4.16 -37.94
N PHE A 37 15.92 4.36 -39.23
CA PHE A 37 14.62 4.70 -39.80
C PHE A 37 13.62 3.61 -39.35
N VAL A 38 12.83 3.91 -38.32
CA VAL A 38 11.74 3.06 -37.90
C VAL A 38 10.65 3.26 -38.95
N ALA A 39 10.62 2.36 -39.94
CA ALA A 39 9.47 2.26 -40.83
C ALA A 39 8.22 2.14 -39.94
N PRO A 40 7.16 2.92 -40.18
CA PRO A 40 5.92 2.78 -39.43
C PRO A 40 5.44 1.35 -39.64
N LEU A 41 5.56 0.53 -38.59
CA LEU A 41 4.84 -0.73 -38.48
C LEU A 41 3.37 -0.34 -38.58
N ALA A 42 2.83 -0.44 -39.80
CA ALA A 42 1.42 -0.43 -40.06
C ALA A 42 0.85 -1.51 -39.15
N ARG A 43 0.31 -1.07 -38.02
CA ARG A 43 -0.38 -1.90 -37.05
C ARG A 43 -1.62 -2.39 -37.78
N THR A 44 -1.47 -3.47 -38.54
CA THR A 44 -2.59 -4.28 -38.98
C THR A 44 -3.30 -4.66 -37.70
N MET A 45 -4.35 -3.93 -37.38
CA MET A 45 -5.34 -4.36 -36.41
C MET A 45 -5.85 -5.67 -36.96
N SER A 46 -5.25 -6.78 -36.52
CA SER A 46 -5.79 -8.09 -36.84
C SER A 46 -7.18 -8.07 -36.25
N SER A 47 -8.18 -8.08 -37.11
CA SER A 47 -9.55 -8.42 -36.77
C SER A 47 -9.53 -9.87 -36.27
N GLN A 48 -9.08 -10.06 -35.03
CA GLN A 48 -9.44 -11.27 -34.32
C GLN A 48 -10.97 -11.25 -34.30
N PRO A 49 -11.63 -12.37 -34.70
CA PRO A 49 -13.07 -12.49 -34.49
C PRO A 49 -13.35 -12.13 -33.03
N ALA A 50 -14.56 -11.65 -32.71
CA ALA A 50 -15.02 -11.35 -31.35
C ALA A 50 -15.08 -12.63 -30.48
N ALA A 51 -13.94 -13.29 -30.35
CA ALA A 51 -13.68 -14.51 -29.66
C ALA A 51 -13.67 -14.15 -28.19
N ILE A 52 -14.75 -14.52 -27.52
CA ILE A 52 -14.91 -14.65 -26.07
C ILE A 52 -14.14 -13.55 -25.33
N GLU A 53 -14.64 -12.32 -25.46
CA GLU A 53 -14.18 -11.23 -24.62
C GLU A 53 -14.51 -11.60 -23.16
N ILE A 54 -13.46 -11.77 -22.35
CA ILE A 54 -13.60 -12.07 -20.93
C ILE A 54 -14.14 -10.82 -20.25
N ARG A 55 -15.40 -10.89 -19.79
CA ARG A 55 -16.08 -9.76 -19.14
C ARG A 55 -15.99 -9.80 -17.63
N HIS A 56 -15.77 -10.98 -17.07
CA HIS A 56 -15.76 -11.19 -15.63
C HIS A 56 -14.70 -12.21 -15.21
N ILE A 57 -14.13 -12.05 -14.01
CA ILE A 57 -13.04 -12.89 -13.51
C ILE A 57 -13.44 -14.37 -13.39
N SER A 58 -14.71 -14.64 -13.12
CA SER A 58 -15.25 -16.00 -13.05
C SER A 58 -15.23 -16.75 -14.40
N GLN A 59 -15.02 -16.06 -15.51
CA GLN A 59 -14.88 -16.70 -16.84
C GLN A 59 -13.47 -17.19 -17.12
N LEU A 60 -12.49 -16.82 -16.29
CA LEU A 60 -11.11 -17.26 -16.44
C LEU A 60 -10.93 -18.72 -16.03
N ASP A 61 -10.00 -19.39 -16.72
CA ASP A 61 -9.57 -20.72 -16.37
C ASP A 61 -8.72 -20.71 -15.07
N GLY A 62 -8.51 -21.88 -14.47
CA GLY A 62 -7.73 -21.98 -13.24
C GLY A 62 -6.31 -21.43 -13.37
N THR A 63 -5.70 -21.56 -14.55
CA THR A 63 -4.35 -21.05 -14.85
C THR A 63 -4.33 -19.53 -14.90
N GLY A 64 -5.26 -18.91 -15.63
CA GLY A 64 -5.40 -17.46 -15.72
C GLY A 64 -5.66 -16.84 -14.35
N LEU A 65 -6.53 -17.45 -13.54
CA LEU A 65 -6.76 -17.02 -12.17
C LEU A 65 -5.51 -17.14 -11.29
N TYR A 66 -4.77 -18.24 -11.39
CA TYR A 66 -3.52 -18.40 -10.65
C TYR A 66 -2.51 -17.31 -10.99
N PHE A 67 -2.32 -17.02 -12.29
CA PHE A 67 -1.42 -15.96 -12.73
C PHE A 67 -1.87 -14.58 -12.24
N LEU A 68 -3.16 -14.24 -12.34
CA LEU A 68 -3.68 -12.97 -11.83
C LEU A 68 -3.58 -12.86 -10.31
N ALA A 69 -3.80 -13.95 -9.57
CA ALA A 69 -3.65 -13.98 -8.12
C ALA A 69 -2.20 -13.76 -7.65
N LYS A 70 -1.20 -14.07 -8.50
CA LYS A 70 0.23 -13.86 -8.22
C LYS A 70 0.75 -12.50 -8.71
N LEU A 71 0.00 -11.81 -9.56
CA LEU A 71 0.34 -10.46 -9.98
C LEU A 71 -0.11 -9.45 -8.90
N GLU A 72 0.76 -8.52 -8.55
CA GLU A 72 0.39 -7.41 -7.66
C GLU A 72 -0.51 -6.43 -8.42
N GLY A 73 -1.67 -6.07 -7.84
CA GLY A 73 -2.58 -5.09 -8.42
C GLY A 73 -4.04 -5.27 -8.00
N PRO A 74 -4.95 -4.42 -8.50
CA PRO A 74 -6.36 -4.45 -8.10
C PRO A 74 -7.08 -5.75 -8.50
N ALA A 75 -6.68 -6.37 -9.60
CA ALA A 75 -7.26 -7.65 -10.04
C ALA A 75 -6.87 -8.84 -9.15
N GLN A 76 -5.87 -8.69 -8.29
CA GLN A 76 -5.35 -9.77 -7.45
C GLN A 76 -6.40 -10.28 -6.47
N ILE A 77 -7.11 -9.37 -5.81
CA ILE A 77 -8.10 -9.70 -4.77
C ILE A 77 -9.24 -10.50 -5.38
N ALA A 78 -9.80 -10.02 -6.48
CA ALA A 78 -10.86 -10.70 -7.21
C ALA A 78 -10.42 -12.09 -7.71
N ALA A 79 -9.16 -12.23 -8.18
CA ALA A 79 -8.61 -13.51 -8.60
C ALA A 79 -8.45 -14.49 -7.43
N CYS A 80 -7.86 -14.04 -6.31
CA CYS A 80 -7.72 -14.84 -5.09
C CYS A 80 -9.08 -15.27 -4.52
N ARG A 81 -10.05 -14.35 -4.50
CA ARG A 81 -11.41 -14.59 -4.03
C ARG A 81 -12.12 -15.63 -4.90
N GLU A 82 -12.04 -15.52 -6.22
CA GLU A 82 -12.62 -16.48 -7.14
C GLU A 82 -11.95 -17.87 -7.01
N ARG A 83 -10.63 -17.93 -6.84
CA ARG A 83 -9.93 -19.20 -6.56
C ARG A 83 -10.41 -19.84 -5.28
N LEU A 84 -10.54 -19.05 -4.20
CA LEU A 84 -11.05 -19.54 -2.92
C LEU A 84 -12.52 -20.00 -3.02
N ARG A 85 -13.35 -19.28 -3.77
CA ARG A 85 -14.74 -19.68 -4.02
C ARG A 85 -14.83 -21.03 -4.73
N ARG A 86 -14.03 -21.24 -5.79
CA ARG A 86 -13.97 -22.53 -6.50
C ARG A 86 -13.49 -23.66 -5.59
N GLU A 87 -12.52 -23.39 -4.72
CA GLU A 87 -12.05 -24.35 -3.72
C GLU A 87 -13.16 -24.75 -2.74
N ILE A 88 -13.95 -23.78 -2.24
CA ILE A 88 -15.11 -24.02 -1.38
C ILE A 88 -16.15 -24.87 -2.12
N MET A 89 -16.48 -24.54 -3.37
CA MET A 89 -17.44 -25.31 -4.17
C MET A 89 -17.03 -26.78 -4.32
N VAL A 90 -15.75 -27.04 -4.59
CA VAL A 90 -15.21 -28.40 -4.75
C VAL A 90 -15.16 -29.14 -3.41
N THR A 91 -14.71 -28.48 -2.35
CA THR A 91 -14.51 -29.11 -1.04
C THR A 91 -15.83 -29.38 -0.31
N ASP A 92 -16.75 -28.41 -0.33
CA ASP A 92 -18.02 -28.48 0.37
C ASP A 92 -19.15 -29.04 -0.51
N ASN A 93 -18.86 -29.32 -1.79
CA ASN A 93 -19.81 -29.79 -2.82
C ASN A 93 -21.07 -28.91 -2.90
N VAL A 94 -20.84 -27.59 -2.98
CA VAL A 94 -21.88 -26.56 -3.08
C VAL A 94 -21.81 -25.84 -4.43
N ASP A 95 -22.92 -25.24 -4.83
CA ASP A 95 -22.95 -24.37 -6.00
C ASP A 95 -22.29 -23.01 -5.70
N TYR A 96 -22.21 -22.17 -6.73
CA TYR A 96 -21.55 -20.86 -6.62
C TYR A 96 -22.22 -19.96 -5.58
N ALA A 97 -23.56 -19.99 -5.49
CA ALA A 97 -24.32 -19.25 -4.48
C ALA A 97 -24.12 -19.82 -3.07
N GLY A 98 -24.10 -21.15 -2.94
CA GLY A 98 -23.84 -21.85 -1.68
C GLY A 98 -22.44 -21.64 -1.11
N ALA A 99 -21.46 -21.25 -1.93
CA ALA A 99 -20.12 -20.90 -1.48
C ALA A 99 -20.02 -19.51 -0.82
N ALA A 100 -20.93 -18.58 -1.14
CA ALA A 100 -20.87 -17.19 -0.66
C ALA A 100 -20.94 -17.04 0.87
N PRO A 101 -21.83 -17.73 1.61
CA PRO A 101 -21.86 -17.65 3.07
C PRO A 101 -20.53 -18.02 3.72
N ARG A 102 -19.83 -19.00 3.15
CA ARG A 102 -18.54 -19.47 3.66
C ARG A 102 -17.43 -18.47 3.38
N LEU A 103 -17.45 -17.88 2.19
CA LEU A 103 -16.53 -16.82 1.82
C LEU A 103 -16.67 -15.58 2.73
N ILE A 104 -17.90 -15.19 3.07
CA ILE A 104 -18.20 -14.10 4.01
C ILE A 104 -17.65 -14.41 5.41
N GLU A 105 -17.79 -15.65 5.88
CA GLU A 105 -17.23 -16.09 7.16
C GLU A 105 -15.70 -16.02 7.17
N LEU A 106 -15.03 -16.50 6.11
CA LEU A 106 -13.58 -16.40 5.94
C LEU A 106 -13.14 -14.93 5.96
N ASN A 107 -13.82 -14.04 5.24
CA ASN A 107 -13.47 -12.63 5.25
C ASN A 107 -13.68 -12.00 6.62
N THR A 108 -14.80 -12.31 7.29
CA THR A 108 -15.08 -11.81 8.63
C THR A 108 -13.99 -12.21 9.63
N VAL A 109 -13.41 -13.40 9.49
CA VAL A 109 -12.27 -13.82 10.31
C VAL A 109 -10.99 -13.05 9.94
N ASN A 110 -10.73 -12.88 8.65
CA ASN A 110 -9.52 -12.20 8.17
C ASN A 110 -9.52 -10.68 8.45
N SER A 111 -10.69 -10.05 8.39
CA SER A 111 -10.85 -8.60 8.56
C SER A 111 -10.93 -8.14 10.01
N LYS A 112 -11.01 -9.08 10.97
CA LYS A 112 -11.06 -8.77 12.42
C LYS A 112 -9.87 -7.91 12.84
N GLY A 113 -10.17 -6.68 13.25
CA GLY A 113 -9.19 -5.72 13.75
C GLY A 113 -8.36 -5.02 12.68
N LEU A 114 -8.67 -5.19 11.38
CA LEU A 114 -8.00 -4.44 10.31
C LEU A 114 -8.22 -2.93 10.46
N ALA A 115 -9.43 -2.49 10.83
CA ALA A 115 -9.74 -1.07 11.02
C ALA A 115 -8.78 -0.38 12.01
N LEU A 116 -8.51 -1.02 13.15
CA LEU A 116 -7.59 -0.49 14.16
C LEU A 116 -6.14 -0.43 13.63
N LYS A 117 -5.76 -1.35 12.73
CA LYS A 117 -4.43 -1.38 12.11
C LYS A 117 -4.28 -0.39 10.95
N LYS A 118 -5.37 -0.04 10.26
CA LYS A 118 -5.43 1.01 9.23
C LYS A 118 -5.37 2.42 9.84
N LEU A 119 -5.86 2.59 11.06
CA LEU A 119 -5.92 3.87 11.79
C LEU A 119 -4.61 4.69 11.74
N PRO A 120 -3.42 4.17 12.10
CA PRO A 120 -2.19 4.97 12.07
C PRO A 120 -1.85 5.51 10.67
N TYR A 121 -2.14 4.75 9.61
CA TYR A 121 -1.91 5.20 8.23
C TYR A 121 -2.88 6.31 7.84
N GLN A 122 -4.16 6.15 8.18
CA GLN A 122 -5.18 7.17 7.94
C GLN A 122 -4.91 8.44 8.75
N ALA A 123 -4.51 8.31 10.01
CA ALA A 123 -4.13 9.42 10.88
C ALA A 123 -2.90 10.16 10.34
N MET A 124 -1.90 9.44 9.84
CA MET A 124 -0.71 10.04 9.23
C MET A 124 -1.08 10.80 7.95
N TRP A 125 -1.90 10.22 7.07
CA TRP A 125 -2.39 10.89 5.86
C TRP A 125 -3.20 12.15 6.20
N ALA A 126 -4.17 12.03 7.11
CA ALA A 126 -5.00 13.16 7.53
C ALA A 126 -4.15 14.27 8.16
N THR A 127 -3.19 13.90 9.02
CA THR A 127 -2.24 14.85 9.63
C THR A 127 -1.42 15.57 8.57
N ALA A 128 -0.91 14.86 7.55
CA ALA A 128 -0.18 15.47 6.46
C ALA A 128 -1.03 16.49 5.67
N VAL A 129 -2.26 16.12 5.30
CA VAL A 129 -3.20 17.00 4.59
C VAL A 129 -3.55 18.24 5.42
N VAL A 130 -3.93 18.04 6.69
CA VAL A 130 -4.25 19.14 7.60
C VAL A 130 -3.04 20.05 7.82
N SER A 131 -1.85 19.49 8.00
CA SER A 131 -0.63 20.27 8.19
C SER A 131 -0.28 21.12 6.96
N GLY A 132 -0.47 20.59 5.74
CA GLY A 132 -0.24 21.34 4.51
C GLY A 132 -1.20 22.52 4.33
N TRP A 133 -2.47 22.35 4.70
CA TRP A 133 -3.43 23.44 4.69
C TRP A 133 -3.18 24.44 5.82
N ALA A 134 -2.82 23.98 7.01
CA ALA A 134 -2.51 24.82 8.16
C ALA A 134 -1.22 25.62 7.99
N SER A 135 -0.25 25.14 7.21
CA SER A 135 1.00 25.86 6.96
C SER A 135 0.81 27.16 6.17
N LEU A 136 -0.21 27.24 5.30
CA LEU A 136 -0.46 28.45 4.50
C LEU A 136 -0.77 29.69 5.36
N PRO A 137 -1.80 29.68 6.23
CA PRO A 137 -2.04 30.83 7.10
C PRO A 137 -0.90 31.03 8.09
N LEU A 138 -0.23 29.97 8.57
CA LEU A 138 0.88 30.10 9.52
C LEU A 138 2.06 30.91 8.96
N VAL A 139 2.34 30.77 7.66
CA VAL A 139 3.44 31.45 6.96
C VAL A 139 3.05 32.85 6.49
N PHE A 140 1.82 33.04 6.00
CA PHE A 140 1.41 34.28 5.34
C PHE A 140 0.53 35.20 6.20
N ASN A 141 0.07 34.79 7.37
CA ASN A 141 -0.75 35.62 8.27
C ASN A 141 0.08 36.15 9.45
N LEU A 142 0.34 37.45 9.48
CA LEU A 142 1.18 38.09 10.49
C LEU A 142 0.73 37.83 11.95
N PRO A 143 -0.55 37.99 12.32
CA PRO A 143 -1.01 37.66 13.68
C PRO A 143 -0.72 36.21 14.09
N LEU A 144 -0.99 35.26 13.21
CA LEU A 144 -0.77 33.83 13.49
C LEU A 144 0.72 33.49 13.57
N ALA A 145 1.53 34.04 12.66
CA ALA A 145 2.98 33.90 12.65
C ALA A 145 3.62 34.47 13.93
N ARG A 146 3.18 35.66 14.38
CA ARG A 146 3.62 36.26 15.66
C ARG A 146 3.23 35.39 16.85
N TRP A 147 1.98 34.96 16.92
CA TRP A 147 1.51 34.08 17.98
C TRP A 147 2.36 32.79 18.07
N PHE A 148 2.67 32.17 16.93
CA PHE A 148 3.50 30.97 16.90
C PHE A 148 4.97 31.26 17.26
N ASN A 149 5.50 32.40 16.79
CA ASN A 149 6.83 32.86 17.16
C ASN A 149 6.94 33.06 18.68
N ASP A 150 5.98 33.73 19.30
CA ASP A 150 5.96 33.99 20.75
C ASP A 150 5.90 32.70 21.58
N LEU A 151 5.23 31.66 21.06
CA LEU A 151 5.10 30.37 21.75
C LEU A 151 6.28 29.41 21.52
N CYS A 152 6.81 29.33 20.29
CA CYS A 152 7.67 28.23 19.87
C CYS A 152 9.08 28.65 19.42
N VAL A 153 9.23 29.82 18.80
CA VAL A 153 10.45 30.17 18.05
C VAL A 153 11.26 31.27 18.75
N THR A 154 10.58 32.23 19.35
CA THR A 154 11.14 33.33 20.14
C THR A 154 12.15 34.22 19.38
N THR A 155 11.93 34.42 18.07
CA THR A 155 12.77 35.33 17.26
C THR A 155 12.33 36.79 17.41
N ASP A 156 13.26 37.72 17.26
CA ASP A 156 12.94 39.15 17.26
C ASP A 156 12.02 39.48 16.09
N VAL A 157 10.94 40.21 16.39
CA VAL A 157 9.99 40.67 15.38
C VAL A 157 10.59 41.89 14.67
N PRO A 158 10.67 41.91 13.33
CA PRO A 158 11.14 43.06 12.57
C PRO A 158 10.42 44.37 12.91
N GLU A 159 11.08 45.49 12.63
CA GLU A 159 10.53 46.82 12.88
C GLU A 159 9.23 47.08 12.10
N LYS A 160 8.45 48.06 12.56
CA LYS A 160 7.19 48.43 11.89
C LYS A 160 7.51 48.99 10.50
N GLY A 161 7.02 48.33 9.45
CA GLY A 161 7.22 48.68 8.04
C GLY A 161 7.81 47.54 7.21
N ASP A 162 8.48 46.57 7.85
CA ASP A 162 9.11 45.43 7.15
C ASP A 162 8.21 44.17 7.08
N LEU A 163 6.94 44.28 7.49
CA LEU A 163 5.99 43.16 7.56
C LEU A 163 4.60 43.57 7.03
N ASP A 164 4.57 44.54 6.11
CA ASP A 164 3.34 45.14 5.60
C ASP A 164 2.71 44.28 4.50
N THR A 165 3.53 43.49 3.79
CA THR A 165 3.07 42.60 2.72
C THR A 165 3.10 41.12 3.12
N LEU A 166 2.23 40.31 2.50
CA LEU A 166 2.21 38.85 2.73
C LEU A 166 3.56 38.19 2.43
N LEU A 167 4.30 38.70 1.43
CA LEU A 167 5.61 38.16 1.04
C LEU A 167 6.70 38.49 2.04
N GLU A 168 6.67 39.67 2.65
CA GLU A 168 7.58 40.06 3.73
C GLU A 168 7.37 39.19 4.97
N VAL A 169 6.11 38.99 5.37
CA VAL A 169 5.75 38.05 6.45
C VAL A 169 6.23 36.64 6.13
N GLY A 170 6.03 36.19 4.89
CA GLY A 170 6.53 34.90 4.40
C GLY A 170 8.05 34.78 4.46
N SER A 171 8.79 35.83 4.08
CA SER A 171 10.25 35.84 4.15
C SER A 171 10.75 35.78 5.59
N TRP A 172 10.12 36.53 6.51
CA TRP A 172 10.47 36.48 7.93
C TRP A 172 10.20 35.12 8.53
N THR A 173 9.02 34.53 8.28
CA THR A 173 8.67 33.19 8.78
C THR A 173 9.56 32.09 8.21
N TRP A 174 9.94 32.19 6.94
CA TRP A 174 10.82 31.23 6.29
C TRP A 174 12.21 31.14 6.95
N ASN A 175 12.77 32.27 7.39
CA ASN A 175 14.11 32.33 7.99
C ASN A 175 14.26 31.41 9.21
N TRP A 176 13.21 31.23 10.01
CA TRP A 176 13.25 30.34 11.17
C TRP A 176 12.59 28.97 10.93
N MET A 177 11.83 28.80 9.84
CA MET A 177 11.32 27.50 9.42
C MET A 177 12.34 26.67 8.63
N GLU A 178 13.30 27.30 7.96
CA GLU A 178 14.29 26.63 7.11
C GLU A 178 15.11 25.55 7.87
N PRO A 179 15.69 25.81 9.06
CA PRO A 179 16.51 24.80 9.73
C PRO A 179 15.72 23.56 10.18
N PRO A 180 14.53 23.69 10.82
CA PRO A 180 13.69 22.53 11.14
C PRO A 180 13.23 21.77 9.90
N LEU A 181 12.80 22.47 8.84
CA LEU A 181 12.32 21.83 7.61
C LEU A 181 13.44 21.05 6.94
N GLY A 182 14.63 21.65 6.78
CA GLY A 182 15.80 20.97 6.22
C GLY A 182 16.20 19.72 7.02
N THR A 183 16.17 19.80 8.35
CA THR A 183 16.47 18.66 9.23
C THR A 183 15.46 17.53 9.08
N ILE A 184 14.16 17.85 9.07
CA ILE A 184 13.08 16.87 8.91
C ILE A 184 13.15 16.23 7.52
N SER A 185 13.34 17.02 6.46
CA SER A 185 13.47 16.51 5.10
C SER A 185 14.67 15.56 4.96
N PHE A 186 15.83 15.94 5.49
CA PHE A 186 17.01 15.08 5.47
C PHE A 186 16.78 13.78 6.25
N PHE A 187 16.18 13.86 7.44
CA PHE A 187 15.82 12.68 8.22
C PHE A 187 14.88 11.73 7.45
N LEU A 188 13.82 12.26 6.83
CA LEU A 188 12.88 11.47 6.04
C LEU A 188 13.55 10.83 4.83
N LEU A 189 14.45 11.54 4.14
CA LEU A 189 15.25 10.98 3.04
C LEU A 189 16.15 9.84 3.52
N CYS A 190 16.83 9.99 4.66
CA CYS A 190 17.63 8.90 5.23
C CYS A 190 16.78 7.68 5.59
N MET A 191 15.57 7.88 6.13
CA MET A 191 14.63 6.79 6.44
C MET A 191 14.11 6.11 5.17
N GLN A 192 13.82 6.87 4.11
CA GLN A 192 13.44 6.32 2.80
C GLN A 192 14.57 5.47 2.20
N PHE A 193 15.80 5.98 2.23
CA PHE A 193 16.99 5.24 1.79
C PHE A 193 17.21 3.98 2.61
N ALA A 194 17.12 4.05 3.94
CA ALA A 194 17.28 2.90 4.83
C ALA A 194 16.23 1.82 4.55
N ARG A 195 14.97 2.21 4.32
CA ARG A 195 13.89 1.29 3.93
C ARG A 195 14.19 0.61 2.60
N GLU A 196 14.64 1.35 1.60
CA GLU A 196 14.95 0.80 0.29
C GLU A 196 16.18 -0.14 0.34
N ALA A 197 17.21 0.23 1.10
CA ALA A 197 18.35 -0.64 1.36
C ALA A 197 17.91 -1.93 2.08
N ALA A 198 17.01 -1.84 3.05
CA ALA A 198 16.45 -3.01 3.73
C ALA A 198 15.66 -3.90 2.77
N ASN A 199 14.85 -3.33 1.87
CA ASN A 199 14.12 -4.08 0.85
C ASN A 199 15.09 -4.80 -0.12
N ASN A 200 16.15 -4.12 -0.56
CA ASN A 200 17.17 -4.71 -1.44
C ASN A 200 17.98 -5.84 -0.79
N MET A 201 18.11 -5.82 0.54
CA MET A 201 18.71 -6.93 1.31
C MET A 201 17.72 -8.10 1.55
N GLY A 202 16.48 -8.01 1.05
CA GLY A 202 15.44 -9.02 1.29
C GLY A 202 14.89 -8.99 2.71
N SER A 203 15.01 -7.86 3.43
CA SER A 203 14.42 -7.74 4.76
C SER A 203 12.90 -7.80 4.66
N VAL A 204 12.28 -8.72 5.40
CA VAL A 204 10.82 -8.83 5.48
C VAL A 204 10.26 -7.57 6.13
N THR A 205 9.43 -6.84 5.39
CA THR A 205 8.80 -5.61 5.90
C THR A 205 7.78 -5.95 7.00
N PRO A 206 7.52 -5.03 7.96
CA PRO A 206 6.48 -5.24 8.97
C PRO A 206 5.11 -5.55 8.37
N VAL A 207 4.81 -4.96 7.20
CA VAL A 207 3.61 -5.22 6.41
C VAL A 207 3.55 -6.69 5.97
N MET A 208 4.63 -7.22 5.40
CA MET A 208 4.69 -8.63 4.98
C MET A 208 4.54 -9.59 6.17
N ARG A 209 5.22 -9.32 7.29
CA ARG A 209 5.05 -10.13 8.52
C ARG A 209 3.59 -10.12 9.01
N HIS A 210 2.92 -8.98 8.89
CA HIS A 210 1.53 -8.90 9.25
C HIS A 210 0.63 -9.73 8.31
N LYS A 211 0.87 -9.66 6.99
CA LYS A 211 0.17 -10.51 6.00
C LYS A 211 0.35 -11.99 6.30
N GLU A 212 1.57 -12.41 6.61
CA GLU A 212 1.89 -13.79 7.00
C GLU A 212 1.15 -14.21 8.27
N TYR A 213 1.13 -13.35 9.30
CA TYR A 213 0.38 -13.62 10.53
C TYR A 213 -1.12 -13.83 10.27
N LEU A 214 -1.73 -13.02 9.40
CA LEU A 214 -3.15 -13.18 9.02
C LEU A 214 -3.37 -14.47 8.25
N ALA A 215 -2.51 -14.78 7.29
CA ALA A 215 -2.57 -16.03 6.54
C ALA A 215 -2.48 -17.26 7.45
N ASP A 216 -1.52 -17.29 8.37
CA ASP A 216 -1.36 -18.38 9.33
C ASP A 216 -2.58 -18.51 10.24
N ALA A 217 -3.15 -17.39 10.68
CA ALA A 217 -4.36 -17.39 11.51
C ALA A 217 -5.57 -17.93 10.73
N LEU A 218 -5.74 -17.55 9.47
CA LEU A 218 -6.85 -17.99 8.63
C LEU A 218 -6.73 -19.47 8.26
N GLN A 219 -5.53 -19.94 7.89
CA GLN A 219 -5.25 -21.36 7.63
C GLN A 219 -5.56 -22.23 8.85
N LYS A 220 -5.22 -21.78 10.07
CA LYS A 220 -5.54 -22.49 11.30
C LYS A 220 -7.04 -22.54 11.58
N ALA A 221 -7.78 -21.51 11.20
CA ALA A 221 -9.22 -21.45 11.37
C ALA A 221 -9.97 -22.34 10.35
N PHE A 222 -9.43 -22.50 9.14
CA PHE A 222 -10.06 -23.25 8.05
C PHE A 222 -9.11 -24.30 7.45
N PRO A 223 -8.73 -25.35 8.21
CA PRO A 223 -7.77 -26.36 7.77
C PRO A 223 -8.32 -27.30 6.67
N GLN A 224 -9.62 -27.27 6.38
CA GLN A 224 -10.25 -28.13 5.38
C GLN A 224 -9.98 -27.70 3.93
N TYR A 225 -9.64 -26.43 3.69
CA TYR A 225 -9.38 -25.90 2.34
C TYR A 225 -7.88 -25.92 2.01
N ASN A 226 -7.54 -25.87 0.72
CA ASN A 226 -6.15 -25.78 0.30
C ASN A 226 -5.42 -24.59 0.96
N SER A 227 -4.37 -24.90 1.73
CA SER A 227 -3.63 -23.93 2.52
C SER A 227 -3.02 -22.79 1.68
N ASP A 228 -2.56 -23.07 0.45
CA ASP A 228 -1.97 -22.05 -0.42
C ASP A 228 -3.03 -21.08 -0.94
N ILE A 229 -4.23 -21.56 -1.25
CA ILE A 229 -5.36 -20.72 -1.71
C ILE A 229 -5.84 -19.82 -0.58
N VAL A 230 -6.02 -20.37 0.62
CA VAL A 230 -6.42 -19.60 1.82
C VAL A 230 -5.37 -18.55 2.16
N ARG A 231 -4.07 -18.90 2.08
CA ARG A 231 -2.97 -17.97 2.30
C ARG A 231 -2.93 -16.85 1.26
N ASP A 232 -3.05 -17.17 -0.02
CA ASP A 232 -3.09 -16.19 -1.10
C ASP A 232 -4.25 -15.19 -0.90
N TYR A 233 -5.43 -15.68 -0.53
CA TYR A 233 -6.58 -14.84 -0.20
C TYR A 233 -6.32 -13.94 1.01
N ALA A 234 -5.87 -14.52 2.13
CA ALA A 234 -5.60 -13.77 3.36
C ALA A 234 -4.58 -12.64 3.16
N MET A 235 -3.52 -12.92 2.39
CA MET A 235 -2.48 -11.94 2.09
C MET A 235 -2.97 -10.82 1.14
N ALA A 236 -3.89 -11.14 0.23
CA ALA A 236 -4.48 -10.19 -0.70
C ALA A 236 -5.43 -9.22 0.03
N THR A 237 -6.28 -9.71 0.94
CA THR A 237 -7.28 -8.89 1.67
C THR A 237 -6.76 -8.28 2.98
N ALA A 238 -5.44 -8.36 3.24
CA ALA A 238 -4.86 -7.88 4.49
C ALA A 238 -4.92 -6.35 4.69
N PHE A 239 -5.04 -5.56 3.61
CA PHE A 239 -5.11 -4.10 3.68
C PHE A 239 -6.19 -3.49 2.80
N ASP A 240 -6.68 -4.24 1.81
CA ASP A 240 -7.79 -3.86 0.97
C ASP A 240 -8.95 -4.76 1.36
N ASP A 241 -10.03 -4.15 1.85
CA ASP A 241 -11.27 -4.85 2.15
C ASP A 241 -12.00 -5.14 0.83
N ASP A 242 -12.50 -6.36 0.69
CA ASP A 242 -13.42 -6.77 -0.36
C ASP A 242 -14.87 -6.53 0.04
N GLU A 243 -15.11 -5.41 0.76
CA GLU A 243 -16.39 -5.05 1.38
C GLU A 243 -17.49 -4.85 0.33
N ASP A 244 -17.20 -4.16 -0.77
CA ASP A 244 -18.16 -3.95 -1.87
C ASP A 244 -18.60 -5.28 -2.50
N ASP A 245 -17.64 -6.19 -2.75
CA ASP A 245 -17.94 -7.51 -3.31
C ASP A 245 -18.70 -8.38 -2.31
N ILE A 246 -18.45 -8.24 -1.00
CA ILE A 246 -19.20 -8.93 0.05
C ILE A 246 -20.62 -8.42 0.14
N ALA A 247 -20.81 -7.10 0.13
CA ALA A 247 -22.13 -6.49 0.15
C ALA A 247 -22.96 -6.97 -1.06
N ALA A 248 -22.33 -7.07 -2.24
CA ALA A 248 -22.97 -7.60 -3.44
C ALA A 248 -23.37 -9.09 -3.30
N ASP A 249 -22.51 -9.93 -2.72
CA ASP A 249 -22.85 -11.34 -2.45
C ASP A 249 -23.96 -11.47 -1.39
N GLU A 250 -23.97 -10.63 -0.35
CA GLU A 250 -25.01 -10.60 0.68
C GLU A 250 -26.37 -10.20 0.11
N GLU A 251 -26.40 -9.17 -0.74
CA GLU A 251 -27.61 -8.75 -1.47
C GLU A 251 -28.14 -9.89 -2.35
N ALA A 252 -27.26 -10.55 -3.12
CA ALA A 252 -27.64 -11.68 -3.97
C ALA A 252 -28.19 -12.86 -3.17
N LEU A 253 -27.61 -13.16 -2.00
CA LEU A 253 -28.12 -14.20 -1.09
C LEU A 253 -29.51 -13.87 -0.57
N GLU A 254 -29.74 -12.62 -0.19
CA GLU A 254 -31.05 -12.16 0.30
C GLU A 254 -32.13 -12.24 -0.79
N GLU A 255 -31.80 -11.87 -2.04
CA GLU A 255 -32.71 -12.04 -3.18
C GLU A 255 -33.12 -13.50 -3.39
N VAL A 256 -32.16 -14.43 -3.34
CA VAL A 256 -32.43 -15.87 -3.47
C VAL A 256 -33.33 -16.34 -2.34
N ARG A 257 -33.07 -15.90 -1.11
CA ARG A 257 -33.88 -16.23 0.07
C ARG A 257 -35.33 -15.77 -0.09
N GLN A 258 -35.53 -14.55 -0.55
CA GLN A 258 -36.86 -13.99 -0.80
C GLN A 258 -37.60 -14.73 -1.92
N ARG A 259 -36.91 -15.16 -2.98
CA ARG A 259 -37.51 -15.97 -4.05
C ARG A 259 -37.96 -17.34 -3.55
N MET A 260 -37.14 -18.01 -2.75
CA MET A 260 -37.47 -19.31 -2.15
C MET A 260 -38.67 -19.21 -1.20
N ALA A 261 -38.76 -18.13 -0.41
CA ALA A 261 -39.91 -17.89 0.47
C ALA A 261 -41.22 -17.74 -0.29
N LYS A 262 -41.20 -17.09 -1.47
CA LYS A 262 -42.38 -16.92 -2.34
C LYS A 262 -42.82 -18.21 -3.04
N LEU A 263 -41.91 -19.14 -3.30
CA LEU A 263 -42.24 -20.43 -3.92
C LEU A 263 -42.80 -21.45 -2.93
N GLY A 264 -42.53 -21.26 -1.62
CA GLY A 264 -43.03 -22.12 -0.55
C GLY A 264 -44.41 -21.72 0.01
N SER A 265 -44.95 -20.56 -0.37
CA SER A 265 -46.27 -20.05 0.00
C SER A 265 -47.32 -20.32 -1.08
#